data_AF-A0AA88JAT7-F1
#
_entry.id   AF-A0AA88JAT7-F1
#
_cell.length_a   1.000
_cell.length_b   1.000
_cell.length_c   1.000
_cell.angle_alpha   90.00
_cell.angle_beta   90.00
_cell.angle_gamma   90.00
#
_symmetry.space_group_name_H-M   'P 1'
#
loop_
_entity.id
_entity.type
_entity.pdbx_description
1 polymer ?
#
loop_
_entity_poly.entity_id
_entity_poly.type
_entity_poly.pdbx_seq_one_letter_code
_entity_poly.pdbx_strand_id
1 'polypeptide(L)'
;MRRDEEMAPFVAGVKRNYIFGGICSIATNASMKALADMKSINLFGVQQICRNSIALEQALAAIPSINSEAVQQRLDHVRTYYELLNMPYEASNWNSRLPFVLLLYFFQLQMSILSSPLQAMLAFVTEHEHLFTAAEYANLLKVQVPGREIPADAQDRVTEILSR
;
A
#
# COMPACT_ATOMS: atom_id res chain seq x y z
N MET A 1 -0.48 20.89 25.32
CA MET A 1 0.45 19.86 25.82
C MET A 1 0.08 18.54 25.16
N ARG A 2 1.05 17.66 24.86
CA ARG A 2 0.72 16.39 24.18
C ARG A 2 0.15 15.40 25.20
N ARG A 3 -0.88 14.64 24.80
CA ARG A 3 -1.55 13.66 25.68
C ARG A 3 -0.60 12.59 26.24
N ASP A 4 0.43 12.19 25.50
CA ASP A 4 1.39 11.19 25.96
C ASP A 4 2.33 11.71 27.07
N GLU A 5 2.61 13.02 27.07
CA GLU A 5 3.37 13.71 28.11
C GLU A 5 2.54 13.84 29.40
N GLU A 6 1.26 14.22 29.27
CA GLU A 6 0.30 14.32 30.38
C GLU A 6 0.09 12.96 31.09
N MET A 7 0.15 11.87 30.33
CA MET A 7 0.01 10.51 30.87
C MET A 7 1.28 9.96 31.50
N ALA A 8 2.45 10.57 31.24
CA ALA A 8 3.75 10.08 31.69
C ALA A 8 3.88 9.81 33.20
N PRO A 9 3.41 10.70 34.10
CA PRO A 9 3.53 10.47 35.54
C PRO A 9 2.57 9.40 36.06
N PHE A 10 1.49 9.09 35.32
CA PHE A 10 0.43 8.17 35.76
C PHE A 10 0.53 6.78 35.11
N VAL A 11 1.17 6.68 33.94
CA VAL A 11 1.20 5.46 33.13
C VAL A 11 2.64 5.12 32.74
N ALA A 12 3.11 3.97 33.24
CA ALA A 12 4.44 3.44 32.94
C ALA A 12 4.67 3.32 31.42
N GLY A 13 5.93 3.49 30.98
CA GLY A 13 6.32 3.45 29.57
C GLY A 13 5.88 2.18 28.85
N VAL A 14 5.98 1.01 29.48
CA VAL A 14 5.54 -0.27 28.92
C VAL A 14 4.03 -0.28 28.64
N LYS A 15 3.21 0.27 29.55
CA LYS A 15 1.76 0.38 29.35
C LYS A 15 1.42 1.40 28.26
N ARG A 16 2.12 2.53 28.18
CA ARG A 16 1.97 3.50 27.08
C ARG A 16 2.34 2.88 25.73
N ASN A 17 3.44 2.13 25.66
CA ASN A 17 3.84 1.38 24.47
C ASN A 17 2.75 0.40 24.04
N TYR A 18 2.17 -0.36 24.98
CA TYR A 18 1.06 -1.26 24.70
C TYR A 18 -0.17 -0.52 24.16
N ILE A 19 -0.56 0.60 24.78
CA ILE A 19 -1.73 1.39 24.36
C ILE A 19 -1.52 1.96 22.95
N PHE A 20 -0.45 2.73 22.74
CA PHE A 20 -0.20 3.42 21.48
C PHE A 20 0.21 2.44 20.36
N GLY A 21 0.95 1.38 20.70
CA GLY A 21 1.24 0.28 19.78
C GLY A 21 0.00 -0.53 19.41
N GLY A 22 -0.96 -0.68 20.34
CA GLY A 22 -2.27 -1.26 20.08
C GLY A 22 -3.12 -0.39 19.15
N ILE A 23 -3.12 0.94 19.34
CA ILE A 23 -3.77 1.89 18.43
C ILE A 23 -3.17 1.76 17.02
N CYS A 24 -1.85 1.70 16.90
CA CYS A 24 -1.17 1.45 15.62
C CYS A 24 -1.64 0.14 14.97
N SER A 25 -1.61 -0.97 15.73
CA SER A 25 -2.09 -2.27 15.23
C SER A 25 -3.53 -2.20 14.72
N ILE A 26 -4.44 -1.60 15.51
CA ILE A 26 -5.86 -1.52 15.16
C ILE A 26 -6.04 -0.64 13.93
N ALA A 27 -5.37 0.51 13.86
CA ALA A 27 -5.43 1.39 12.70
C ALA A 27 -4.92 0.71 11.43
N THR A 28 -3.79 0.01 11.49
CA THR A 28 -3.28 -0.78 10.36
C THR A 28 -4.29 -1.84 9.91
N ASN A 29 -4.79 -2.66 10.84
CA ASN A 29 -5.75 -3.72 10.52
C ASN A 29 -7.07 -3.16 9.97
N ALA A 30 -7.57 -2.06 10.53
CA ALA A 30 -8.78 -1.40 10.07
C ALA A 30 -8.59 -0.84 8.65
N SER A 31 -7.46 -0.19 8.37
CA SER A 31 -7.14 0.34 7.04
C SER A 31 -7.05 -0.76 5.99
N MET A 32 -6.43 -1.91 6.31
CA MET A 32 -6.35 -3.07 5.41
C MET A 32 -7.74 -3.66 5.12
N LYS A 33 -8.54 -3.88 6.18
CA LYS A 33 -9.90 -4.45 6.07
C LYS A 33 -10.89 -3.53 5.38
N ALA A 34 -10.78 -2.22 5.58
CA ALA A 34 -11.68 -1.26 4.97
C ALA A 34 -11.72 -1.40 3.43
N LEU A 35 -10.59 -1.77 2.81
CA LEU A 35 -10.55 -1.97 1.37
C LEU A 35 -11.45 -3.14 0.90
N ALA A 36 -11.62 -4.18 1.71
CA ALA A 36 -12.47 -5.32 1.37
C ALA A 36 -13.95 -4.93 1.20
N ASP A 37 -14.39 -3.91 1.94
CA ASP A 37 -15.76 -3.40 1.94
C ASP A 37 -15.98 -2.26 0.92
N MET A 38 -14.91 -1.72 0.33
CA MET A 38 -14.99 -0.64 -0.65
C MET A 38 -15.39 -1.17 -2.03
N LYS A 39 -16.33 -0.47 -2.69
CA LYS A 39 -16.67 -0.71 -4.10
C LYS A 39 -15.73 0.03 -5.05
N SER A 40 -15.36 1.25 -4.67
CA SER A 40 -14.48 2.10 -5.46
C SER A 40 -13.68 3.06 -4.58
N ILE A 41 -12.52 3.46 -5.06
CA ILE A 41 -11.68 4.50 -4.45
C ILE A 41 -11.02 5.31 -5.57
N ASN A 42 -10.96 6.63 -5.42
CA ASN A 42 -10.25 7.50 -6.36
C ASN A 42 -8.80 7.72 -5.92
N LEU A 43 -7.96 8.21 -6.83
CA LEU A 43 -6.53 8.46 -6.57
C LEU A 43 -6.30 9.39 -5.37
N PHE A 44 -7.14 10.42 -5.21
CA PHE A 44 -7.06 11.32 -4.05
C PHE A 44 -7.35 10.59 -2.73
N GLY A 45 -8.28 9.65 -2.72
CA GLY A 45 -8.59 8.80 -1.57
C GLY A 45 -7.41 7.91 -1.20
N VAL A 46 -6.76 7.28 -2.18
CA VAL A 46 -5.55 6.49 -1.98
C VAL A 46 -4.44 7.37 -1.36
N GLN A 47 -4.16 8.52 -1.97
CA GLN A 47 -3.16 9.47 -1.47
C GLN A 47 -3.49 9.98 -0.06
N GLN A 48 -4.77 10.23 0.23
CA GLN A 48 -5.21 10.67 1.56
C GLN A 48 -4.93 9.60 2.61
N ILE A 49 -5.17 8.33 2.30
CA ILE A 49 -4.90 7.21 3.22
C ILE A 49 -3.39 7.07 3.46
N CYS A 50 -2.56 7.19 2.41
CA CYS A 50 -1.11 7.18 2.57
C CYS A 50 -0.62 8.36 3.43
N ARG A 51 -1.13 9.58 3.20
CA ARG A 51 -0.81 10.77 4.01
C ARG A 51 -1.24 10.63 5.47
N ASN A 52 -2.44 10.09 5.71
CA ASN A 52 -2.93 9.82 7.06
C ASN A 52 -2.04 8.79 7.77
N SER A 53 -1.56 7.77 7.05
CA SER A 53 -0.65 6.76 7.59
C SER A 53 0.71 7.36 7.98
N ILE A 54 1.26 8.25 7.15
CA ILE A 54 2.47 9.03 7.50
C ILE A 54 2.23 9.88 8.74
N ALA A 55 1.13 10.64 8.78
CA ALA A 55 0.81 11.49 9.93
C ALA A 55 0.69 10.68 11.23
N LEU A 56 0.08 9.49 11.15
CA LEU A 56 -0.03 8.57 12.28
C LEU A 56 1.33 8.01 12.71
N GLU A 57 2.18 7.62 11.75
CA GLU A 57 3.55 7.15 12.00
C GLU A 57 4.34 8.22 12.75
N GLN A 58 4.35 9.46 12.24
CA GLN A 58 5.07 10.57 12.84
C GLN A 58 4.53 10.91 14.24
N ALA A 59 3.21 10.86 14.42
CA ALA A 59 2.58 11.13 15.72
C ALA A 59 2.98 10.09 16.79
N LEU A 60 3.06 8.81 16.40
CA LEU A 60 3.40 7.69 17.28
C LEU A 60 4.90 7.55 17.50
N ALA A 61 5.72 7.72 16.47
CA ALA A 61 7.18 7.68 16.55
C ALA A 61 7.74 8.82 17.43
N ALA A 62 7.00 9.93 17.55
CA ALA A 62 7.34 11.00 18.48
C ALA A 62 7.13 10.63 19.97
N ILE A 63 6.49 9.50 20.28
CA ILE A 63 6.28 9.05 21.67
C ILE A 63 7.52 8.26 22.12
N PRO A 64 8.28 8.71 23.13
CA PRO A 64 9.57 8.11 23.48
C PRO A 64 9.54 6.64 23.88
N SER A 65 8.40 6.16 24.41
CA SER A 65 8.25 4.78 24.87
C SER A 65 7.82 3.80 23.77
N ILE A 66 7.56 4.26 22.55
CA ILE A 66 7.04 3.45 21.44
C ILE A 66 8.19 2.79 20.67
N ASN A 67 7.95 1.56 20.18
CA ASN A 67 8.81 0.94 19.17
C ASN A 67 8.52 1.56 17.79
N SER A 68 9.29 2.58 17.42
CA SER A 68 9.13 3.31 16.15
C SER A 68 9.33 2.42 14.92
N GLU A 69 10.23 1.44 14.97
CA GLU A 69 10.46 0.51 13.86
C GLU A 69 9.23 -0.35 13.60
N ALA A 70 8.63 -0.91 14.66
CA ALA A 70 7.40 -1.70 14.53
C ALA A 70 6.21 -0.86 14.03
N VAL A 71 6.13 0.41 14.44
CA VAL A 71 5.11 1.35 13.94
C VAL A 71 5.32 1.64 12.46
N GLN A 72 6.56 1.94 12.07
CA GLN A 72 6.93 2.21 10.69
C GLN A 72 6.61 1.01 9.79
N GLN A 73 7.07 -0.19 10.13
CA GLN A 73 6.79 -1.42 9.37
C GLN A 73 5.28 -1.65 9.15
N ARG A 74 4.46 -1.43 10.19
CA ARG A 74 3.01 -1.60 10.10
C ARG A 74 2.31 -0.56 9.24
N LEU A 75 2.82 0.66 9.18
CA LEU A 75 2.22 1.75 8.40
C LEU A 75 2.79 1.79 6.97
N ASP A 76 4.03 1.32 6.76
CA ASP A 76 4.57 0.94 5.45
C ASP A 76 3.69 -0.13 4.80
N HIS A 77 3.33 -1.17 5.55
CA HIS A 77 2.44 -2.23 5.05
C HIS A 77 1.10 -1.67 4.51
N VAL A 78 0.48 -0.72 5.21
CA VAL A 78 -0.74 -0.04 4.74
C VAL A 78 -0.44 0.77 3.47
N ARG A 79 0.62 1.58 3.47
CA ARG A 79 0.96 2.43 2.32
C ARG A 79 1.20 1.60 1.07
N THR A 80 2.03 0.55 1.16
CA THR A 80 2.29 -0.37 0.06
C THR A 80 1.00 -0.98 -0.46
N TYR A 81 0.09 -1.42 0.42
CA TYR A 81 -1.19 -1.99 0.02
C TYR A 81 -2.04 -1.02 -0.81
N TYR A 82 -2.12 0.24 -0.37
CA TYR A 82 -2.89 1.27 -1.07
C TYR A 82 -2.18 1.77 -2.34
N GLU A 83 -0.84 1.84 -2.35
CA GLU A 83 -0.05 2.23 -3.52
C GLU A 83 -0.14 1.21 -4.68
N LEU A 84 -0.39 -0.07 -4.39
CA LEU A 84 -0.68 -1.07 -5.43
C LEU A 84 -1.90 -0.70 -6.28
N LEU A 85 -2.86 0.06 -5.73
CA LEU A 85 -4.01 0.57 -6.47
C LEU A 85 -3.60 1.63 -7.52
N ASN A 86 -2.42 2.25 -7.35
CA ASN A 86 -1.88 3.32 -8.19
C ASN A 86 -0.85 2.87 -9.24
N MET A 87 -0.38 1.62 -9.20
CA MET A 87 0.66 1.11 -10.12
C MET A 87 0.49 1.37 -11.63
N PRO A 88 -0.70 1.57 -12.23
CA PRO A 88 -0.79 2.03 -13.62
C PRO A 88 -0.45 3.49 -13.91
N TYR A 89 -0.61 4.38 -12.94
CA TYR A 89 -0.68 5.81 -13.24
C TYR A 89 0.70 6.39 -13.55
N GLU A 90 1.74 5.95 -12.85
CA GLU A 90 3.09 6.51 -13.00
C GLU A 90 3.82 6.02 -14.25
N ALA A 91 3.56 4.80 -14.72
CA ALA A 91 4.15 4.26 -15.95
C ALA A 91 3.78 5.08 -17.20
N SER A 92 2.56 5.65 -17.24
CA SER A 92 2.10 6.49 -18.34
C SER A 92 2.77 7.87 -18.43
N ASN A 93 3.33 8.38 -17.32
CA ASN A 93 3.88 9.74 -17.26
C ASN A 93 5.36 9.81 -17.64
N TRP A 94 6.06 8.67 -17.73
CA TRP A 94 7.45 8.58 -18.20
C TRP A 94 7.61 8.80 -19.71
N ASN A 95 6.51 8.72 -20.46
CA ASN A 95 6.55 8.78 -21.93
C ASN A 95 6.74 10.21 -22.50
N SER A 96 6.75 11.24 -21.64
CA SER A 96 6.72 12.65 -22.07
C SER A 96 8.07 13.37 -22.03
N ARG A 97 9.20 12.70 -21.69
CA ARG A 97 10.47 13.44 -21.41
C ARG A 97 11.79 13.04 -22.10
N LEU A 98 11.97 12.00 -22.92
CA LEU A 98 13.28 11.78 -23.59
C LEU A 98 13.23 11.08 -24.98
N PRO A 99 14.08 11.48 -25.96
CA PRO A 99 14.23 10.81 -27.27
C PRO A 99 15.51 9.95 -27.35
N PHE A 100 15.44 8.67 -27.76
CA PHE A 100 16.55 7.92 -28.41
C PHE A 100 16.04 6.64 -29.10
N VAL A 101 15.72 6.74 -30.39
CA VAL A 101 14.65 6.01 -31.09
C VAL A 101 14.91 4.53 -31.43
N LEU A 102 16.09 3.94 -31.20
CA LEU A 102 16.36 2.55 -31.65
C LEU A 102 16.61 1.53 -30.54
N LEU A 103 17.19 1.91 -29.40
CA LEU A 103 17.17 1.06 -28.19
C LEU A 103 15.78 1.05 -27.53
N LEU A 104 15.02 2.12 -27.73
CA LEU A 104 13.64 2.27 -27.28
C LEU A 104 12.67 1.31 -27.95
N TYR A 105 12.89 0.73 -29.13
CA TYR A 105 11.89 -0.20 -29.69
C TYR A 105 11.91 -1.57 -29.00
N PHE A 106 13.09 -2.09 -28.65
CA PHE A 106 13.21 -3.32 -27.86
C PHE A 106 12.80 -3.08 -26.40
N PHE A 107 13.20 -1.93 -25.83
CA PHE A 107 12.77 -1.53 -24.49
C PHE A 107 11.29 -1.15 -24.45
N GLN A 108 10.71 -0.56 -25.51
CA GLN A 108 9.27 -0.28 -25.64
C GLN A 108 8.50 -1.58 -25.79
N LEU A 109 8.95 -2.58 -26.56
CA LEU A 109 8.21 -3.84 -26.64
C LEU A 109 8.14 -4.52 -25.27
N GLN A 110 9.24 -4.50 -24.53
CA GLN A 110 9.33 -5.07 -23.18
C GLN A 110 8.72 -4.19 -22.07
N MET A 111 8.54 -2.88 -22.30
CA MET A 111 7.81 -1.93 -21.43
C MET A 111 6.33 -1.73 -21.85
N SER A 112 5.93 -2.21 -23.03
CA SER A 112 4.54 -2.22 -23.51
C SER A 112 3.80 -3.42 -22.94
N ILE A 113 4.43 -4.59 -22.95
CA ILE A 113 4.22 -5.64 -21.94
C ILE A 113 4.65 -4.97 -20.61
N LEU A 114 3.98 -4.97 -19.47
CA LEU A 114 4.28 -4.05 -18.31
C LEU A 114 3.73 -2.61 -18.45
N SER A 115 3.08 -2.24 -19.57
CA SER A 115 2.34 -0.96 -19.65
C SER A 115 0.95 -1.03 -19.02
N SER A 116 0.45 -2.24 -18.74
CA SER A 116 -0.86 -2.39 -18.13
C SER A 116 -0.78 -2.35 -16.60
N PRO A 117 -1.71 -1.65 -15.92
CA PRO A 117 -1.89 -1.70 -14.47
C PRO A 117 -1.73 -3.08 -13.85
N LEU A 118 -2.35 -4.05 -14.52
CA LEU A 118 -2.43 -5.41 -14.05
C LEU A 118 -1.06 -6.08 -14.07
N GLN A 119 -0.27 -5.86 -15.12
CA GLN A 119 0.99 -6.57 -15.26
C GLN A 119 2.05 -6.11 -14.27
N ALA A 120 2.11 -4.80 -13.97
CA ALA A 120 2.94 -4.28 -12.89
C ALA A 120 2.52 -4.89 -11.53
N MET A 121 1.21 -4.98 -11.28
CA MET A 121 0.70 -5.60 -10.06
C MET A 121 1.04 -7.09 -9.98
N LEU A 122 0.89 -7.85 -11.08
CA LEU A 122 1.22 -9.29 -11.10
C LEU A 122 2.72 -9.56 -10.94
N ALA A 123 3.57 -8.72 -11.53
CA ALA A 123 5.01 -8.78 -11.30
C ALA A 123 5.32 -8.57 -9.81
N PHE A 124 4.71 -7.56 -9.19
CA PHE A 124 4.83 -7.33 -7.76
C PHE A 124 4.33 -8.50 -6.90
N VAL A 125 3.16 -9.09 -7.23
CA VAL A 125 2.65 -10.28 -6.51
C VAL A 125 3.63 -11.44 -6.60
N THR A 126 4.21 -11.67 -7.78
CA THR A 126 5.19 -12.75 -8.02
C THR A 126 6.47 -12.54 -7.23
N GLU A 127 6.95 -11.30 -7.11
CA GLU A 127 8.15 -10.98 -6.34
C GLU A 127 7.91 -10.94 -4.82
N HIS A 128 6.65 -10.78 -4.40
CA HIS A 128 6.28 -10.52 -3.01
C HIS A 128 5.10 -11.38 -2.52
N GLU A 129 5.09 -12.68 -2.85
CA GLU A 129 3.97 -13.60 -2.57
C GLU A 129 3.51 -13.62 -1.09
N HIS A 130 4.43 -13.39 -0.15
CA HIS A 130 4.13 -13.42 1.29
C HIS A 130 3.86 -12.05 1.90
N LEU A 131 3.86 -10.98 1.10
CA LEU A 131 3.65 -9.63 1.63
C LEU A 131 2.20 -9.39 2.01
N PHE A 132 1.25 -9.92 1.25
CA PHE A 132 -0.18 -9.89 1.54
C PHE A 132 -0.81 -11.28 1.39
N THR A 133 -1.96 -11.48 2.02
CA THR A 133 -2.75 -12.71 1.86
C THR A 133 -3.45 -12.76 0.50
N ALA A 134 -3.84 -13.95 0.06
CA ALA A 134 -4.62 -14.13 -1.18
C ALA A 134 -5.92 -13.31 -1.19
N ALA A 135 -6.59 -13.19 -0.04
CA ALA A 135 -7.80 -12.38 0.11
C ALA A 135 -7.51 -10.88 -0.06
N GLU A 136 -6.38 -10.39 0.46
CA GLU A 136 -5.96 -9.00 0.30
C GLU A 136 -5.60 -8.69 -1.16
N TYR A 137 -4.88 -9.58 -1.85
CA TYR A 137 -4.66 -9.42 -3.29
C TYR A 137 -5.95 -9.44 -4.11
N ALA A 138 -6.92 -10.30 -3.76
CA ALA A 138 -8.24 -10.31 -4.39
C ALA A 138 -9.01 -9.00 -4.15
N ASN A 139 -8.90 -8.41 -2.95
CA ASN A 139 -9.51 -7.11 -2.66
C ASN A 139 -8.94 -6.00 -3.55
N LEU A 140 -7.62 -6.01 -3.83
CA LEU A 140 -7.00 -5.06 -4.75
C LEU A 140 -7.56 -5.13 -6.17
N LEU A 141 -8.01 -6.31 -6.62
CA LEU A 141 -8.67 -6.49 -7.92
C LEU A 141 -10.15 -6.10 -7.90
N LYS A 142 -10.82 -6.29 -6.75
CA LYS A 142 -12.24 -5.97 -6.57
C LYS A 142 -12.51 -4.48 -6.54
N VAL A 143 -11.63 -3.69 -5.91
CA VAL A 143 -11.86 -2.25 -5.74
C VAL A 143 -11.65 -1.51 -7.05
N GLN A 144 -12.70 -0.81 -7.49
CA GLN A 144 -12.64 -0.02 -8.72
C GLN A 144 -11.88 1.30 -8.51
N VAL A 145 -10.85 1.52 -9.33
CA VAL A 145 -10.10 2.78 -9.40
C VAL A 145 -10.37 3.43 -10.76
N PRO A 146 -10.80 4.71 -10.81
CA PRO A 146 -11.02 5.40 -12.09
C PRO A 146 -9.78 5.36 -12.99
N GLY A 147 -9.93 4.95 -14.24
CA GLY A 147 -8.82 4.82 -15.20
C GLY A 147 -7.98 3.55 -15.07
N ARG A 148 -8.32 2.65 -14.14
CA ARG A 148 -7.70 1.32 -14.01
C ARG A 148 -8.58 0.28 -14.67
N GLU A 149 -8.10 -0.30 -15.77
CA GLU A 149 -8.75 -1.44 -16.41
C GLU A 149 -8.24 -2.74 -15.80
N ILE A 150 -9.18 -3.59 -15.38
CA ILE A 150 -8.89 -4.92 -14.83
C ILE A 150 -9.55 -5.94 -15.75
N PRO A 151 -8.78 -6.77 -16.48
CA PRO A 151 -9.32 -7.80 -17.35
C PRO A 151 -9.93 -8.95 -16.54
N ALA A 152 -10.84 -9.70 -17.17
CA ALA A 152 -11.65 -10.72 -16.50
C ALA A 152 -10.82 -11.89 -15.93
N ASP A 153 -9.66 -12.18 -16.51
CA ASP A 153 -8.73 -13.25 -16.12
C ASP A 153 -7.77 -12.84 -14.98
N ALA A 154 -7.81 -11.60 -14.50
CA ALA A 154 -6.88 -11.09 -13.50
C ALA A 154 -6.89 -11.91 -12.20
N GLN A 155 -8.09 -12.32 -11.75
CA GLN A 155 -8.25 -13.09 -10.52
C GLN A 155 -7.67 -14.50 -10.65
N ASP A 156 -7.86 -15.14 -11.82
CA ASP A 156 -7.34 -16.48 -12.10
C ASP A 156 -5.80 -16.47 -12.09
N ARG A 157 -5.20 -15.43 -12.69
CA ARG A 157 -3.73 -15.26 -12.74
C ARG A 157 -3.11 -15.03 -11.38
N VAL A 158 -3.72 -14.20 -10.52
CA VAL A 158 -3.25 -14.03 -9.12
C VAL A 158 -3.38 -15.34 -8.36
N THR A 159 -4.49 -16.07 -8.53
CA THR A 159 -4.71 -17.35 -7.85
C THR A 159 -3.69 -18.40 -8.28
N GLU A 160 -3.33 -18.44 -9.57
CA GLU A 160 -2.28 -19.32 -10.09
C GLU A 160 -0.92 -19.03 -9.44
N ILE A 161 -0.51 -17.75 -9.36
CA ILE A 161 0.76 -17.35 -8.75
C ILE A 161 0.81 -17.78 -7.28
N LEU A 162 -0.24 -17.49 -6.51
CA LEU A 162 -0.28 -17.79 -5.07
C LEU A 162 -0.46 -19.27 -4.73
N SER A 163 -0.69 -20.13 -5.74
CA SER A 163 -0.85 -21.58 -5.57
C SER A 163 0.43 -22.38 -5.80
N ARG A 164 1.51 -21.72 -6.24
CA ARG A 164 2.84 -22.31 -6.47
C ARG A 164 3.59 -22.49 -5.15
#